data_AF-A0A2E5WZQ1-F1
#
_entry.id   AF-A0A2E5WZQ1-F1
#
_cell.length_a   1.000
_cell.length_b   1.000
_cell.length_c   1.000
_cell.angle_alpha   90.00
_cell.angle_beta   90.00
_cell.angle_gamma   90.00
#
_symmetry.space_group_name_H-M   'P 1'
#
loop_
_entity.id
_entity.type
_entity.pdbx_description
1 polymer ?
#
loop_
_entity_poly.entity_id
_entity_poly.type
_entity_poly.pdbx_seq_one_letter_code
_entity_poly.pdbx_strand_id
1 'polypeptide(L)'
;MSIKVGYVGSDLRFFGHIKSVIDEKVNDQVEYVQYEVNDDFVAANVFIQIFEAKLDIIYIDLFYIPEKGLSLCKLLCRNNETRLKSTVLIHDQNQGDASLLRGVLSGARLNYYKSAEPKELAAHPLMLLDAAYDAGDEYASGTNLKGLYFKQILRIGYVAQNHYRIETSCKLKEQSVVELNTHPLSVIMPSPRFLVENFSDNDLYYNQRFSYDLRFTYLNNEFFKASEQSWVNYKKANIRKKLNQKEREDQPYILADVEKRVRLYQPVKEEIKQWLAENRITNTPKRLKVLVLDETLEIFKEYSQNPKDFPFSINFQTKLTKDFFQVRRFRPHLIIYHMGEDFEVLKKIVEEIKVLEGYNPSLLVFNYKDNSAELRKNVGYEQIMASKESVQLELIKKMAEVLGSKGDFTSTDDKVFLKTTNPRSVATILHSGEIIKFNQSEMLFATHLDIPMWTTLILEAPLKALITVIPTTEKIGSSVPVYRALINGVGELQENELRRLVNKSLEEPKDVEDEDGEDSNSSP
;
A
#
# COMPACT_ATOMS: atom_id res chain seq x y z
N MET A 1 -29.17 6.42 -8.11
CA MET A 1 -28.10 5.96 -9.04
C MET A 1 -28.10 4.44 -8.94
N SER A 2 -28.27 3.70 -10.03
CA SER A 2 -28.31 2.22 -9.91
C SER A 2 -26.91 1.71 -9.58
N ILE A 3 -26.80 0.93 -8.50
CA ILE A 3 -25.55 0.33 -8.01
C ILE A 3 -25.40 -1.05 -8.66
N LYS A 4 -24.20 -1.35 -9.20
CA LYS A 4 -23.89 -2.67 -9.75
C LYS A 4 -22.97 -3.45 -8.81
N VAL A 5 -23.41 -4.64 -8.39
CA VAL A 5 -22.70 -5.49 -7.42
C VAL A 5 -22.27 -6.80 -8.07
N GLY A 6 -20.98 -7.09 -8.03
CA GLY A 6 -20.38 -8.34 -8.47
C GLY A 6 -20.05 -9.28 -7.32
N TYR A 7 -20.30 -10.57 -7.52
CA TYR A 7 -19.79 -11.63 -6.67
C TYR A 7 -18.98 -12.65 -7.44
N VAL A 8 -17.74 -12.84 -7.03
CA VAL A 8 -16.80 -13.82 -7.59
C VAL A 8 -16.67 -14.94 -6.57
N GLY A 9 -17.47 -16.00 -6.73
CA GLY A 9 -17.53 -17.09 -5.77
C GLY A 9 -18.60 -18.14 -6.11
N SER A 10 -18.54 -19.27 -5.41
CA SER A 10 -19.45 -20.40 -5.59
C SER A 10 -20.56 -20.50 -4.54
N ASP A 11 -20.45 -19.81 -3.40
CA ASP A 11 -21.47 -19.84 -2.36
C ASP A 11 -22.61 -18.85 -2.64
N LEU A 12 -23.62 -19.34 -3.35
CA LEU A 12 -24.83 -18.59 -3.70
C LEU A 12 -25.70 -18.22 -2.51
N ARG A 13 -25.72 -19.06 -1.46
CA ARG A 13 -26.57 -18.82 -0.29
C ARG A 13 -26.04 -17.64 0.49
N PHE A 14 -24.74 -17.63 0.73
CA PHE A 14 -24.08 -16.50 1.37
C PHE A 14 -24.24 -15.22 0.56
N PHE A 15 -24.05 -15.28 -0.77
CA PHE A 15 -24.29 -14.11 -1.61
C PHE A 15 -25.75 -13.64 -1.54
N GLY A 16 -26.72 -14.56 -1.50
CA GLY A 16 -28.14 -14.22 -1.28
C GLY A 16 -28.40 -13.43 0.00
N HIS A 17 -27.71 -13.76 1.10
CA HIS A 17 -27.80 -12.99 2.34
C HIS A 17 -27.23 -11.58 2.18
N ILE A 18 -26.08 -11.44 1.50
CA ILE A 18 -25.49 -10.13 1.21
C ILE A 18 -26.47 -9.27 0.40
N LYS A 19 -27.10 -9.84 -0.64
CA LYS A 19 -28.10 -9.12 -1.45
C LYS A 19 -29.24 -8.59 -0.60
N SER A 20 -29.82 -9.43 0.26
CA SER A 20 -30.91 -9.03 1.16
C SER A 20 -30.53 -7.81 1.99
N VAL A 21 -29.33 -7.82 2.60
CA VAL A 21 -28.86 -6.70 3.43
C VAL A 21 -28.58 -5.44 2.60
N ILE A 22 -28.04 -5.58 1.38
CA ILE A 22 -27.83 -4.43 0.48
C ILE A 22 -29.18 -3.85 0.04
N ASP A 23 -30.13 -4.68 -0.38
CA ASP A 23 -31.46 -4.26 -0.84
C ASP A 23 -32.26 -3.58 0.30
N GLU A 24 -32.06 -3.99 1.55
CA GLU A 24 -32.64 -3.31 2.72
C GLU A 24 -32.04 -1.92 2.96
N LYS A 25 -30.75 -1.73 2.66
CA LYS A 25 -30.03 -0.47 2.92
C LYS A 25 -30.12 0.51 1.76
N VAL A 26 -30.25 0.02 0.52
CA VAL A 26 -30.22 0.84 -0.70
C VAL A 26 -31.64 1.02 -1.23
N ASN A 27 -32.13 2.26 -1.23
CA ASN A 27 -33.47 2.60 -1.76
C ASN A 27 -33.56 2.53 -3.30
N ASP A 28 -32.42 2.49 -3.98
CA ASP A 28 -32.29 2.45 -5.45
C ASP A 28 -32.27 1.02 -6.00
N GLN A 29 -32.55 0.86 -7.30
CA GLN A 29 -32.42 -0.42 -7.98
C GLN A 29 -30.96 -0.91 -8.02
N VAL A 30 -30.71 -2.08 -7.43
CA VAL A 30 -29.40 -2.76 -7.44
C VAL A 30 -29.38 -3.85 -8.51
N GLU A 31 -28.31 -3.87 -9.31
CA GLU A 31 -28.05 -4.94 -10.29
C GLU A 31 -26.98 -5.88 -9.76
N TYR A 32 -27.26 -7.19 -9.82
CA TYR A 32 -26.36 -8.22 -9.32
C TYR A 32 -25.79 -9.05 -10.46
N VAL A 33 -24.45 -9.16 -10.49
CA VAL A 33 -23.71 -10.00 -11.44
C VAL A 33 -22.91 -11.03 -10.67
N GLN A 34 -22.84 -12.25 -11.20
CA GLN A 34 -22.08 -13.33 -10.59
C GLN A 34 -21.04 -13.90 -11.56
N TYR A 35 -19.89 -14.25 -11.01
CA TYR A 35 -18.81 -14.94 -11.68
C TYR A 35 -18.49 -16.23 -10.94
N GLU A 36 -18.56 -17.34 -11.66
CA GLU A 36 -18.23 -18.65 -11.10
C GLU A 36 -16.71 -18.80 -10.93
N VAL A 37 -16.31 -19.46 -9.84
CA VAL A 37 -14.93 -19.79 -9.54
C VAL A 37 -14.79 -21.31 -9.57
N ASN A 38 -14.01 -21.79 -10.53
CA ASN A 38 -13.70 -23.20 -10.75
C ASN A 38 -12.21 -23.36 -11.09
N ASP A 39 -11.77 -24.59 -11.39
CA ASP A 39 -10.37 -24.88 -11.70
C ASP A 39 -9.85 -24.10 -12.92
N ASP A 40 -10.71 -23.78 -13.88
CA ASP A 40 -10.41 -22.99 -15.08
C ASP A 40 -10.50 -21.48 -14.86
N PHE A 41 -10.75 -21.02 -13.62
CA PHE A 41 -10.83 -19.59 -13.31
C PHE A 41 -9.53 -18.89 -13.70
N VAL A 42 -9.63 -17.82 -14.49
CA VAL A 42 -8.50 -16.96 -14.87
C VAL A 42 -8.81 -15.53 -14.42
N ALA A 43 -8.04 -15.03 -13.46
CA ALA A 43 -8.24 -13.71 -12.86
C ALA A 43 -8.29 -12.57 -13.90
N ALA A 44 -7.48 -12.64 -14.96
CA ALA A 44 -7.45 -11.63 -15.99
C ALA A 44 -8.75 -11.60 -16.84
N ASN A 45 -9.32 -12.75 -17.16
CA ASN A 45 -10.58 -12.82 -17.91
C ASN A 45 -11.74 -12.23 -17.10
N VAL A 46 -11.79 -12.56 -15.80
CA VAL A 46 -12.83 -12.02 -14.90
C VAL A 46 -12.62 -10.52 -14.66
N PHE A 47 -11.38 -10.04 -14.57
CA PHE A 47 -11.10 -8.59 -14.52
C PHE A 47 -11.68 -7.85 -15.73
N ILE A 48 -11.50 -8.37 -16.95
CA ILE A 48 -12.07 -7.78 -18.17
C ILE A 48 -13.59 -7.72 -18.07
N GLN A 49 -14.24 -8.82 -17.69
CA GLN A 49 -15.69 -8.88 -17.57
C GLN A 49 -16.23 -7.89 -16.52
N ILE A 50 -15.55 -7.77 -15.37
CA ILE A 50 -15.90 -6.81 -14.32
C ILE A 50 -15.74 -5.36 -14.82
N PHE A 51 -14.65 -5.07 -15.54
CA PHE A 51 -14.39 -3.75 -16.11
C PHE A 51 -15.48 -3.36 -17.13
N GLU A 52 -15.83 -4.27 -18.05
CA GLU A 52 -16.86 -4.07 -19.06
C GLU A 52 -18.26 -3.92 -18.42
N ALA A 53 -18.56 -4.68 -17.37
CA ALA A 53 -19.81 -4.57 -16.61
C ALA A 53 -19.92 -3.30 -15.76
N LYS A 54 -18.82 -2.56 -15.57
CA LYS A 54 -18.73 -1.31 -14.78
C LYS A 54 -19.26 -1.46 -13.35
N LEU A 55 -18.84 -2.52 -12.67
CA LEU A 55 -19.29 -2.79 -11.31
C LEU A 55 -18.80 -1.73 -10.32
N ASP A 56 -19.62 -1.47 -9.30
CA ASP A 56 -19.34 -0.51 -8.23
C ASP A 56 -18.81 -1.20 -6.98
N ILE A 57 -19.36 -2.36 -6.65
CA ILE A 57 -18.94 -3.21 -5.54
C ILE A 57 -18.56 -4.58 -6.10
N ILE A 58 -17.40 -5.10 -5.70
CA ILE A 58 -16.91 -6.42 -6.11
C ILE A 58 -16.54 -7.22 -4.86
N TYR A 59 -17.29 -8.27 -4.60
CA TYR A 59 -16.99 -9.28 -3.59
C TYR A 59 -16.19 -10.42 -4.22
N ILE A 60 -15.08 -10.81 -3.58
CA ILE A 60 -14.25 -11.94 -4.01
C ILE A 60 -14.17 -12.95 -2.86
N ASP A 61 -14.81 -14.10 -3.04
CA ASP A 61 -14.73 -15.22 -2.09
C ASP A 61 -13.42 -16.00 -2.31
N LEU A 62 -12.58 -16.04 -1.27
CA LEU A 62 -11.28 -16.69 -1.28
C LEU A 62 -11.36 -18.16 -0.85
N PHE A 63 -12.54 -18.73 -0.61
CA PHE A 63 -12.70 -20.09 -0.10
C PHE A 63 -12.11 -21.16 -1.04
N TYR A 64 -12.41 -21.10 -2.34
CA TYR A 64 -12.04 -22.17 -3.28
C TYR A 64 -10.59 -22.06 -3.80
N ILE A 65 -10.22 -20.93 -4.42
CA ILE A 65 -8.85 -20.72 -4.95
C ILE A 65 -8.32 -19.33 -4.50
N PRO A 66 -7.81 -19.21 -3.25
CA PRO A 66 -7.38 -17.92 -2.69
C PRO A 66 -6.35 -17.18 -3.55
N GLU A 67 -5.37 -17.91 -4.11
CA GLU A 67 -4.30 -17.30 -4.91
C GLU A 67 -4.82 -16.56 -6.15
N LYS A 68 -5.80 -17.15 -6.83
CA LYS A 68 -6.39 -16.56 -8.03
C LYS A 68 -7.31 -15.39 -7.67
N GLY A 69 -8.07 -15.49 -6.58
CA GLY A 69 -8.86 -14.38 -6.04
C GLY A 69 -8.00 -13.17 -5.64
N LEU A 70 -6.88 -13.40 -4.95
CA LEU A 70 -5.91 -12.36 -4.62
C LEU A 70 -5.24 -11.76 -5.87
N SER A 71 -5.04 -12.57 -6.92
CA SER A 71 -4.57 -12.07 -8.21
C SER A 71 -5.57 -11.13 -8.87
N LEU A 72 -6.86 -11.48 -8.87
CA LEU A 72 -7.94 -10.62 -9.36
C LEU A 72 -8.00 -9.30 -8.56
N CYS A 73 -7.96 -9.38 -7.23
CA CYS A 73 -7.93 -8.21 -6.36
C CYS A 73 -6.77 -7.26 -6.71
N LYS A 74 -5.56 -7.79 -6.95
CA LYS A 74 -4.41 -6.96 -7.39
C LYS A 74 -4.68 -6.23 -8.70
N LEU A 75 -5.35 -6.87 -9.66
CA LEU A 75 -5.69 -6.23 -10.94
C LEU A 75 -6.67 -5.07 -10.71
N LEU A 76 -7.75 -5.31 -9.96
CA LEU A 76 -8.77 -4.32 -9.63
C LEU A 76 -8.20 -3.14 -8.83
N CYS A 77 -7.38 -3.39 -7.82
CA CYS A 77 -6.85 -2.34 -6.96
C CYS A 77 -5.68 -1.55 -7.58
N ARG A 78 -5.11 -2.00 -8.70
CA ARG A 78 -4.00 -1.33 -9.41
C ARG A 78 -4.45 -0.48 -10.59
N ASN A 79 -5.50 -0.88 -11.29
CA ASN A 79 -6.03 -0.12 -12.41
C ASN A 79 -6.73 1.16 -11.92
N ASN A 80 -6.50 2.28 -12.58
CA ASN A 80 -6.96 3.59 -12.10
C ASN A 80 -8.47 3.80 -12.06
N GLU A 81 -9.23 3.09 -12.87
CA GLU A 81 -10.70 3.20 -12.87
C GLU A 81 -11.29 2.25 -11.83
N THR A 82 -10.85 0.99 -11.79
CA THR A 82 -11.40 -0.01 -10.86
C THR A 82 -10.92 0.17 -9.42
N ARG A 83 -9.77 0.80 -9.17
CA ARG A 83 -9.31 1.14 -7.80
C ARG A 83 -10.20 2.15 -7.07
N LEU A 84 -11.09 2.83 -7.79
CA LEU A 84 -12.09 3.76 -7.25
C LEU A 84 -13.37 3.04 -6.85
N LYS A 85 -13.51 1.77 -7.23
CA LYS A 85 -14.62 0.90 -6.87
C LYS A 85 -14.33 0.17 -5.56
N SER A 86 -15.36 -0.37 -4.93
CA SER A 86 -15.24 -1.06 -3.66
C SER A 86 -14.95 -2.54 -3.87
N THR A 87 -13.72 -2.95 -3.62
CA THR A 87 -13.32 -4.37 -3.64
C THR A 87 -13.26 -4.93 -2.23
N VAL A 88 -13.96 -6.04 -2.01
CA VAL A 88 -14.08 -6.74 -0.72
C VAL A 88 -13.54 -8.15 -0.86
N LEU A 89 -12.64 -8.54 0.04
CA LEU A 89 -12.18 -9.91 0.15
C LEU A 89 -12.93 -10.64 1.27
N ILE A 90 -13.44 -11.82 0.95
CA ILE A 90 -14.12 -12.71 1.89
C ILE A 90 -13.18 -13.89 2.16
N HIS A 91 -12.75 -14.00 3.40
CA HIS A 91 -11.80 -14.99 3.90
C HIS A 91 -12.54 -16.12 4.61
N ASP A 92 -11.97 -17.31 4.58
CA ASP A 92 -12.42 -18.40 5.43
C ASP A 92 -11.93 -18.20 6.87
N GLN A 93 -12.79 -18.50 7.85
CA GLN A 93 -12.51 -18.32 9.28
C GLN A 93 -11.23 -19.06 9.73
N ASN A 94 -10.87 -20.17 9.07
CA ASN A 94 -9.73 -21.00 9.45
C ASN A 94 -8.38 -20.46 8.91
N GLN A 95 -8.38 -19.45 8.03
CA GLN A 95 -7.15 -18.97 7.40
C GLN A 95 -6.35 -17.99 8.28
N GLY A 96 -6.99 -17.39 9.30
CA GLY A 96 -6.36 -16.51 10.29
C GLY A 96 -5.71 -15.23 9.73
N ASP A 97 -5.03 -14.50 10.63
CA ASP A 97 -4.49 -13.14 10.39
C ASP A 97 -3.54 -13.05 9.18
N ALA A 98 -2.85 -14.14 8.83
CA ALA A 98 -1.97 -14.19 7.68
C ALA A 98 -2.74 -13.98 6.36
N SER A 99 -3.98 -14.48 6.26
CA SER A 99 -4.82 -14.31 5.08
C SER A 99 -5.28 -12.86 4.93
N LEU A 100 -5.69 -12.22 6.04
CA LEU A 100 -6.04 -10.79 6.07
C LEU A 100 -4.86 -9.92 5.60
N LEU A 101 -3.66 -10.18 6.12
CA LEU A 101 -2.46 -9.44 5.69
C LEU A 101 -2.19 -9.60 4.20
N ARG A 102 -2.37 -10.80 3.64
CA ARG A 102 -2.24 -11.04 2.19
C ARG A 102 -3.30 -10.29 1.38
N GLY A 103 -4.51 -10.15 1.91
CA GLY A 103 -5.57 -9.35 1.33
C GLY A 103 -5.21 -7.86 1.27
N VAL A 104 -4.77 -7.30 2.39
CA VAL A 104 -4.26 -5.90 2.47
C VAL A 104 -3.10 -5.67 1.50
N LEU A 105 -2.12 -6.58 1.45
CA LEU A 105 -0.97 -6.49 0.53
C LEU A 105 -1.36 -6.65 -0.96
N SER A 106 -2.54 -7.20 -1.24
CA SER A 106 -3.11 -7.26 -2.59
C SER A 106 -3.81 -5.96 -2.99
N GLY A 107 -4.03 -5.05 -2.03
CA GLY A 107 -4.62 -3.73 -2.22
C GLY A 107 -6.06 -3.62 -1.70
N ALA A 108 -6.62 -4.70 -1.15
CA ALA A 108 -7.96 -4.70 -0.59
C ALA A 108 -8.02 -3.79 0.64
N ARG A 109 -9.00 -2.89 0.63
CA ARG A 109 -9.30 -1.99 1.75
C ARG A 109 -10.31 -2.60 2.72
N LEU A 110 -11.07 -3.60 2.28
CA LEU A 110 -12.08 -4.29 3.05
C LEU A 110 -11.81 -5.78 2.98
N ASN A 111 -11.58 -6.39 4.14
CA ASN A 111 -11.31 -7.81 4.28
C ASN A 111 -12.21 -8.33 5.40
N TYR A 112 -12.98 -9.38 5.16
CA TYR A 112 -13.90 -9.95 6.15
C TYR A 112 -13.73 -11.44 6.21
N TYR A 113 -13.90 -12.02 7.39
CA TYR A 113 -14.21 -13.44 7.44
C TYR A 113 -15.68 -13.66 7.10
N LYS A 114 -15.97 -14.81 6.49
CA LYS A 114 -17.34 -15.23 6.21
C LYS A 114 -18.11 -15.40 7.52
N SER A 115 -19.22 -14.69 7.68
CA SER A 115 -20.04 -14.68 8.90
C SER A 115 -21.52 -14.97 8.59
N ALA A 116 -22.30 -15.29 9.60
CA ALA A 116 -23.75 -15.48 9.44
C ALA A 116 -24.50 -14.14 9.27
N GLU A 117 -23.96 -13.04 9.82
CA GLU A 117 -24.54 -11.70 9.82
C GLU A 117 -23.66 -10.73 9.01
N PRO A 118 -23.83 -10.63 7.67
CA PRO A 118 -22.94 -9.84 6.82
C PRO A 118 -23.27 -8.33 6.80
N LYS A 119 -23.65 -7.73 7.94
CA LYS A 119 -24.12 -6.34 8.01
C LYS A 119 -23.05 -5.34 7.57
N GLU A 120 -21.89 -5.36 8.22
CA GLU A 120 -20.75 -4.50 7.89
C GLU A 120 -20.19 -4.82 6.51
N LEU A 121 -20.21 -6.10 6.14
CA LEU A 121 -19.77 -6.57 4.82
C LEU A 121 -20.64 -6.00 3.68
N ALA A 122 -21.91 -5.69 3.94
CA ALA A 122 -22.80 -4.99 3.01
C ALA A 122 -22.66 -3.46 3.11
N ALA A 123 -22.52 -2.90 4.31
CA ALA A 123 -22.51 -1.45 4.53
C ALA A 123 -21.17 -0.77 4.16
N HIS A 124 -20.04 -1.32 4.58
CA HIS A 124 -18.71 -0.70 4.41
C HIS A 124 -18.33 -0.45 2.94
N PRO A 125 -18.67 -1.32 1.98
CA PRO A 125 -18.42 -1.06 0.56
C PRO A 125 -19.16 0.17 0.03
N LEU A 126 -20.35 0.47 0.54
CA LEU A 126 -21.11 1.67 0.20
C LEU A 126 -20.41 2.92 0.76
N MET A 127 -19.93 2.83 2.00
CA MET A 127 -19.17 3.91 2.66
C MET A 127 -17.81 4.19 2.00
N LEU A 128 -17.23 3.17 1.35
CA LEU A 128 -16.00 3.31 0.58
C LEU A 128 -16.23 3.97 -0.79
N LEU A 129 -17.44 3.86 -1.36
CA LEU A 129 -17.86 4.61 -2.55
C LEU A 129 -18.19 6.07 -2.20
N ASP A 130 -18.93 6.26 -1.11
CA ASP A 130 -19.27 7.57 -0.56
C ASP A 130 -19.21 7.54 0.97
N ALA A 131 -18.25 8.27 1.55
CA ALA A 131 -18.05 8.31 3.00
C ALA A 131 -19.20 8.98 3.77
N ALA A 132 -20.08 9.71 3.07
CA ALA A 132 -21.31 10.27 3.64
C ALA A 132 -22.44 9.23 3.76
N TYR A 133 -22.27 8.04 3.18
CA TYR A 133 -23.26 6.97 3.31
C TYR A 133 -23.45 6.59 4.78
N ASP A 134 -24.70 6.64 5.24
CA ASP A 134 -25.08 6.17 6.56
C ASP A 134 -25.47 4.70 6.47
N ALA A 135 -24.80 3.86 7.26
CA ALA A 135 -25.14 2.44 7.34
C ALA A 135 -26.54 2.23 7.93
N GLY A 136 -27.13 3.22 8.61
CA GLY A 136 -28.46 3.17 9.20
C GLY A 136 -28.55 2.29 10.46
N ASP A 137 -27.43 1.72 10.90
CA ASP A 137 -27.35 0.95 12.13
C ASP A 137 -27.06 1.91 13.30
N GLU A 138 -28.05 2.15 14.16
CA GLU A 138 -27.87 2.86 15.42
C GLU A 138 -27.06 1.99 16.40
N TYR A 139 -25.76 1.90 16.18
CA TYR A 139 -24.89 1.30 17.17
C TYR A 139 -24.71 2.23 18.35
N ALA A 140 -24.89 1.67 19.55
CA ALA A 140 -24.42 2.33 20.76
C ALA A 140 -22.92 2.63 20.62
N SER A 141 -22.54 3.86 20.94
CA SER A 141 -21.17 4.35 20.75
C SER A 141 -20.46 4.43 22.09
N GLY A 142 -19.33 3.75 22.18
CA GLY A 142 -18.42 3.83 23.30
C GLY A 142 -17.46 5.00 23.23
N THR A 143 -16.92 5.41 24.38
CA THR A 143 -15.87 6.45 24.51
C THR A 143 -14.80 6.01 25.51
N ASN A 144 -13.67 6.73 25.57
CA ASN A 144 -12.64 6.61 26.63
C ASN A 144 -11.97 5.24 26.81
N LEU A 145 -11.99 4.38 25.78
CA LEU A 145 -11.30 3.11 25.84
C LEU A 145 -9.78 3.32 25.69
N LYS A 146 -9.04 3.06 26.78
CA LYS A 146 -7.57 3.19 26.80
C LYS A 146 -6.89 2.08 26.00
N GLY A 147 -5.71 2.40 25.45
CA GLY A 147 -4.81 1.40 24.87
C GLY A 147 -5.06 1.11 23.39
N LEU A 148 -5.19 2.16 22.58
CA LEU A 148 -5.18 2.02 21.12
C LEU A 148 -3.75 1.79 20.63
N TYR A 149 -3.53 0.62 20.04
CA TYR A 149 -2.27 0.28 19.39
C TYR A 149 -2.53 -0.32 18.02
N PHE A 150 -1.84 0.19 17.00
CA PHE A 150 -1.99 -0.28 15.63
C PHE A 150 -0.63 -0.32 14.92
N LYS A 151 -0.52 -1.22 13.95
CA LYS A 151 0.69 -1.43 13.16
C LYS A 151 0.55 -0.82 11.79
N GLN A 152 1.50 0.04 11.45
CA GLN A 152 1.77 0.45 10.07
C GLN A 152 2.47 -0.69 9.33
N ILE A 153 2.03 -0.99 8.11
CA ILE A 153 2.63 -2.03 7.26
C ILE A 153 3.75 -1.45 6.40
N LEU A 154 4.89 -2.14 6.36
CA LEU A 154 6.04 -1.82 5.52
C LEU A 154 6.33 -3.01 4.61
N ARG A 155 6.39 -2.75 3.31
CA ARG A 155 6.76 -3.74 2.31
C ARG A 155 8.25 -3.65 2.04
N ILE A 156 8.99 -4.73 2.29
CA ILE A 156 10.42 -4.81 1.97
C ILE A 156 10.57 -5.24 0.52
N GLY A 157 11.07 -4.33 -0.33
CA GLY A 157 11.36 -4.62 -1.74
C GLY A 157 12.64 -5.43 -1.90
N TYR A 158 13.71 -4.99 -1.24
CA TYR A 158 14.98 -5.74 -1.20
C TYR A 158 15.77 -5.48 0.07
N VAL A 159 16.67 -6.41 0.35
CA VAL A 159 17.70 -6.32 1.38
C VAL A 159 19.03 -6.00 0.71
N ALA A 160 19.70 -4.94 1.15
CA ALA A 160 21.04 -4.57 0.73
C ALA A 160 22.04 -4.75 1.89
N GLN A 161 23.33 -4.46 1.64
CA GLN A 161 24.42 -4.66 2.61
C GLN A 161 24.22 -3.93 3.95
N ASN A 162 23.54 -2.78 3.94
CA ASN A 162 23.41 -1.91 5.11
C ASN A 162 22.01 -1.31 5.31
N HIS A 163 21.03 -1.69 4.49
CA HIS A 163 19.67 -1.16 4.60
C HIS A 163 18.62 -2.12 4.02
N TYR A 164 17.36 -1.90 4.40
CA TYR A 164 16.20 -2.39 3.68
C TYR A 164 15.64 -1.29 2.79
N ARG A 165 15.35 -1.61 1.52
CA ARG A 165 14.47 -0.76 0.72
C ARG A 165 13.04 -1.10 1.05
N ILE A 166 12.30 -0.15 1.58
CA ILE A 166 10.90 -0.35 1.96
C ILE A 166 9.96 0.56 1.19
N GLU A 167 8.71 0.13 1.08
CA GLU A 167 7.60 0.95 0.66
C GLU A 167 6.48 0.90 1.69
N THR A 168 5.82 2.02 1.95
CA THR A 168 4.74 2.13 2.93
C THR A 168 3.74 3.22 2.56
N SER A 169 2.53 3.17 3.14
CA SER A 169 1.48 4.16 2.88
C SER A 169 1.51 5.38 3.80
N CYS A 170 2.08 5.29 5.00
CA CYS A 170 2.22 6.43 5.91
C CYS A 170 3.63 7.01 5.84
N LYS A 171 3.78 8.33 5.99
CA LYS A 171 5.09 8.97 5.94
C LYS A 171 5.95 8.57 7.13
N LEU A 172 7.25 8.46 6.90
CA LEU A 172 8.26 8.34 7.94
C LEU A 172 9.07 9.63 7.96
N LYS A 173 9.50 10.04 9.15
CA LYS A 173 10.35 11.24 9.29
C LYS A 173 11.78 10.88 8.88
N GLU A 174 12.31 11.51 7.84
CA GLU A 174 13.71 11.30 7.46
C GLU A 174 14.66 11.68 8.60
N GLN A 175 15.77 10.96 8.70
CA GLN A 175 16.78 11.10 9.74
C GLN A 175 16.28 10.76 11.16
N SER A 176 15.09 10.15 11.31
CA SER A 176 14.64 9.57 12.57
C SER A 176 14.98 8.09 12.68
N VAL A 177 14.99 7.58 13.91
CA VAL A 177 15.05 6.14 14.19
C VAL A 177 13.64 5.59 14.32
N VAL A 178 13.38 4.46 13.66
CA VAL A 178 12.14 3.69 13.81
C VAL A 178 12.46 2.30 14.37
N GLU A 179 11.49 1.70 15.06
CA GLU A 179 11.58 0.35 15.58
C GLU A 179 10.65 -0.58 14.80
N LEU A 180 11.20 -1.64 14.22
CA LEU A 180 10.45 -2.67 13.52
C LEU A 180 10.16 -3.83 14.46
N ASN A 181 8.91 -4.28 14.53
CA ASN A 181 8.53 -5.43 15.35
C ASN A 181 9.16 -6.72 14.82
N THR A 182 9.27 -6.86 13.50
CA THR A 182 9.87 -8.01 12.82
C THR A 182 10.61 -7.56 11.55
N HIS A 183 11.68 -8.26 11.16
CA HIS A 183 12.41 -8.01 9.92
C HIS A 183 13.20 -9.25 9.45
N PRO A 184 13.60 -9.35 8.16
CA PRO A 184 14.19 -10.56 7.58
C PRO A 184 15.49 -11.06 8.22
N LEU A 185 16.28 -10.14 8.79
CA LEU A 185 17.61 -10.44 9.34
C LEU A 185 17.61 -10.52 10.87
N SER A 186 16.46 -10.66 11.53
CA SER A 186 16.36 -10.62 13.00
C SER A 186 17.24 -11.64 13.72
N VAL A 187 17.59 -12.75 13.06
CA VAL A 187 18.50 -13.76 13.60
C VAL A 187 19.96 -13.29 13.59
N ILE A 188 20.40 -12.62 12.52
CA ILE A 188 21.78 -12.14 12.34
C ILE A 188 21.98 -10.79 13.03
N MET A 189 20.99 -9.91 12.87
CA MET A 189 20.94 -8.56 13.41
C MET A 189 19.70 -8.44 14.32
N PRO A 190 19.81 -8.70 15.63
CA PRO A 190 18.66 -8.66 16.53
C PRO A 190 18.18 -7.24 16.84
N SER A 191 18.89 -6.20 16.39
CA SER A 191 18.49 -4.81 16.58
C SER A 191 17.16 -4.51 15.85
N PRO A 192 16.11 -4.07 16.56
CA PRO A 192 14.87 -3.62 15.93
C PRO A 192 14.96 -2.18 15.41
N ARG A 193 16.07 -1.46 15.64
CA ARG A 193 16.22 -0.03 15.35
C ARG A 193 16.83 0.21 13.97
N PHE A 194 16.24 1.13 13.23
CA PHE A 194 16.66 1.50 11.87
C PHE A 194 16.62 3.01 11.68
N LEU A 195 17.62 3.56 11.00
CA LEU A 195 17.64 4.97 10.61
C LEU A 195 16.94 5.15 9.27
N VAL A 196 15.98 6.07 9.20
CA VAL A 196 15.22 6.39 7.98
C VAL A 196 16.05 7.33 7.10
N GLU A 197 16.43 6.87 5.91
CA GLU A 197 17.18 7.64 4.90
C GLU A 197 16.47 7.54 3.52
N ASN A 198 16.88 8.39 2.57
CA ASN A 198 16.53 8.32 1.15
C ASN A 198 15.01 8.23 0.85
N PHE A 199 14.23 9.19 1.34
CA PHE A 199 12.83 9.32 0.95
C PHE A 199 12.67 9.42 -0.56
N SER A 200 11.67 8.71 -1.09
CA SER A 200 11.14 8.94 -2.42
C SER A 200 9.65 8.62 -2.48
N ASP A 201 8.89 9.44 -3.20
CA ASP A 201 7.49 9.21 -3.54
C ASP A 201 7.30 8.70 -4.98
N ASN A 202 8.41 8.35 -5.63
CA ASN A 202 8.52 7.85 -7.00
C ASN A 202 9.39 6.58 -7.05
N ASP A 203 9.48 6.00 -8.24
CA ASP A 203 10.14 4.73 -8.52
C ASP A 203 9.60 3.53 -7.71
N LEU A 204 8.31 3.56 -7.35
CA LEU A 204 7.68 2.52 -6.54
C LEU A 204 7.30 1.28 -7.36
N TYR A 205 7.39 0.10 -6.75
CA TYR A 205 7.03 -1.20 -7.31
C TYR A 205 5.74 -1.76 -6.74
N TYR A 206 5.39 -1.39 -5.52
CA TYR A 206 4.18 -1.80 -4.84
C TYR A 206 3.17 -0.64 -4.85
N ASN A 207 1.89 -0.95 -4.64
CA ASN A 207 0.81 0.04 -4.62
C ASN A 207 0.81 0.86 -3.31
N GLN A 208 2.00 1.26 -2.86
CA GLN A 208 2.27 1.96 -1.61
C GLN A 208 2.55 3.43 -1.88
N ARG A 209 2.60 4.27 -0.83
CA ARG A 209 2.65 5.73 -0.99
C ARG A 209 4.04 6.33 -1.13
N PHE A 210 4.98 5.75 -0.42
CA PHE A 210 6.30 6.30 -0.19
C PHE A 210 7.31 5.15 -0.13
N SER A 211 8.57 5.46 -0.40
CA SER A 211 9.71 4.56 -0.20
C SER A 211 10.80 5.24 0.61
N TYR A 212 11.55 4.41 1.33
CA TYR A 212 12.67 4.82 2.17
C TYR A 212 13.72 3.70 2.18
N ASP A 213 14.94 4.08 2.54
CA ASP A 213 15.97 3.15 2.94
C ASP A 213 16.05 3.11 4.46
N LEU A 214 15.78 1.95 5.05
CA LEU A 214 15.90 1.72 6.49
C LEU A 214 17.30 1.18 6.78
N ARG A 215 18.22 2.08 7.12
CA ARG A 215 19.61 1.75 7.39
C ARG A 215 19.76 1.02 8.73
N PHE A 216 20.57 -0.03 8.70
CA PHE A 216 20.86 -0.89 9.84
C PHE A 216 21.65 -0.14 10.92
N THR A 217 21.25 -0.27 12.18
CA THR A 217 22.09 0.13 13.32
C THR A 217 22.98 -1.01 13.81
N TYR A 218 22.79 -2.22 13.28
CA TYR A 218 23.50 -3.48 13.57
C TYR A 218 23.35 -4.02 15.01
N LEU A 219 23.47 -3.16 16.02
CA LEU A 219 23.39 -3.52 17.44
C LEU A 219 22.48 -2.56 18.20
N ASN A 220 21.78 -3.10 19.20
CA ASN A 220 20.93 -2.35 20.13
C ASN A 220 21.34 -2.69 21.58
N ASN A 221 22.41 -2.06 22.06
CA ASN A 221 22.90 -2.22 23.42
C ASN A 221 23.11 -0.86 24.10
N GLU A 222 23.33 -0.85 25.42
CA GLU A 222 23.52 0.39 26.19
C GLU A 222 24.65 1.26 25.64
N PHE A 223 25.76 0.65 25.21
CA PHE A 223 26.88 1.36 24.60
C PHE A 223 26.44 2.13 23.34
N PHE A 224 25.68 1.50 22.43
CA PHE A 224 25.19 2.13 21.21
C PHE A 224 24.17 3.24 21.46
N LYS A 225 23.36 3.12 22.52
CA LYS A 225 22.41 4.16 22.96
C LYS A 225 23.16 5.35 23.55
N ALA A 226 24.09 5.12 24.47
CA ALA A 226 24.87 6.17 25.14
C ALA A 226 25.75 6.99 24.18
N SER A 227 26.17 6.39 23.07
CA SER A 227 27.07 7.01 22.08
C SER A 227 26.37 7.51 20.81
N GLU A 228 25.04 7.41 20.69
CA GLU A 228 24.29 7.75 19.46
C GLU A 228 24.59 9.17 18.96
N GLN A 229 24.72 10.13 19.87
CA GLN A 229 25.09 11.52 19.53
C GLN A 229 26.50 11.63 18.95
N SER A 230 27.48 10.87 19.47
CA SER A 230 28.85 10.81 18.91
C SER A 230 28.84 10.35 17.46
N TRP A 231 28.03 9.33 17.15
CA TRP A 231 27.87 8.82 15.79
C TRP A 231 27.19 9.82 14.84
N VAL A 232 26.13 10.50 15.31
CA VAL A 232 25.46 11.58 14.56
C VAL A 232 26.44 12.72 14.27
N ASN A 233 27.23 13.13 15.27
CA ASN A 233 28.23 14.17 15.14
C ASN A 233 29.34 13.77 14.16
N TYR A 234 29.84 12.53 14.23
CA TYR A 234 30.82 11.99 13.28
C TYR A 234 30.34 12.09 11.82
N LYS A 235 29.10 11.66 11.54
CA LYS A 235 28.52 11.77 10.19
C LYS A 235 28.43 13.23 9.72
N LYS A 236 27.96 14.15 10.59
CA LYS A 236 27.87 15.58 10.27
C LYS A 236 29.23 16.21 10.00
N ALA A 237 30.24 15.85 10.80
CA ALA A 237 31.62 16.33 10.68
C ALA A 237 32.29 15.84 9.38
N ASN A 238 32.11 14.57 9.00
CA ASN A 238 32.65 14.02 7.75
C ASN A 238 32.08 14.69 6.49
N ILE A 239 30.90 15.31 6.58
CA ILE A 239 30.25 16.03 5.47
C ILE A 239 30.72 17.49 5.40
N ARG A 240 31.20 18.09 6.50
CA ARG A 240 31.63 19.50 6.57
C ARG A 240 33.14 19.66 6.42
N LYS A 241 33.58 20.55 5.51
CA LYS A 241 35.01 20.84 5.26
C LYS A 241 35.71 21.63 6.38
N LYS A 242 34.99 22.24 7.34
CA LYS A 242 35.59 23.02 8.45
C LYS A 242 34.82 22.79 9.76
N LEU A 243 35.57 22.35 10.78
CA LEU A 243 35.09 22.16 12.15
C LEU A 243 35.43 23.38 13.02
N ASN A 244 34.54 23.72 13.95
CA ASN A 244 34.76 24.72 14.98
C ASN A 244 35.70 24.19 16.09
N GLN A 245 36.10 25.05 17.03
CA GLN A 245 37.09 24.68 18.07
C GLN A 245 36.59 23.55 18.98
N LYS A 246 35.35 23.63 19.47
CA LYS A 246 34.74 22.60 20.32
C LYS A 246 34.62 21.26 19.59
N GLU A 247 34.23 21.28 18.32
CA GLU A 247 34.16 20.08 17.48
C GLU A 247 35.53 19.42 17.27
N ARG A 248 36.62 20.20 17.23
CA ARG A 248 38.00 19.66 17.15
C ARG A 248 38.45 19.05 18.46
N GLU A 249 38.05 19.62 19.60
CA GLU A 249 38.36 19.11 20.93
C GLU A 249 37.61 17.79 21.21
N ASP A 250 36.35 17.68 20.79
CA ASP A 250 35.54 16.46 20.94
C ASP A 250 35.91 15.36 19.93
N GLN A 251 36.61 15.71 18.84
CA GLN A 251 36.88 14.81 17.71
C GLN A 251 37.62 13.52 18.08
N PRO A 252 38.68 13.51 18.91
CA PRO A 252 39.40 12.28 19.26
C PRO A 252 38.51 11.29 20.02
N TYR A 253 37.68 11.78 20.94
CA TYR A 253 36.71 10.96 21.66
C TYR A 253 35.67 10.36 20.71
N ILE A 254 35.12 11.20 19.81
CA ILE A 254 34.16 10.75 18.80
C ILE A 254 34.77 9.66 17.90
N LEU A 255 36.02 9.82 17.47
CA LEU A 255 36.71 8.85 16.61
C LEU A 255 36.96 7.51 17.33
N ALA A 256 37.42 7.56 18.59
CA ALA A 256 37.64 6.35 19.39
C ALA A 256 36.33 5.59 19.68
N ASP A 257 35.24 6.32 19.95
CA ASP A 257 33.90 5.75 20.08
C ASP A 257 33.44 5.07 18.78
N VAL A 258 33.58 5.77 17.64
CA VAL A 258 33.25 5.26 16.30
C VAL A 258 34.04 4.00 15.98
N GLU A 259 35.34 3.97 16.26
CA GLU A 259 36.19 2.80 16.04
C GLU A 259 35.73 1.60 16.88
N LYS A 260 35.42 1.84 18.16
CA LYS A 260 34.87 0.80 19.04
C LYS A 260 33.53 0.27 18.51
N ARG A 261 32.64 1.15 18.01
CA ARG A 261 31.37 0.74 17.40
C ARG A 261 31.60 -0.12 16.16
N VAL A 262 32.49 0.30 15.26
CA VAL A 262 32.86 -0.44 14.04
C VAL A 262 33.32 -1.85 14.40
N ARG A 263 34.25 -1.97 15.36
CA ARG A 263 34.75 -3.27 15.81
C ARG A 263 33.64 -4.18 16.34
N LEU A 264 32.68 -3.63 17.09
CA LEU A 264 31.58 -4.40 17.67
C LEU A 264 30.57 -4.89 16.63
N TYR A 265 30.23 -4.07 15.63
CA TYR A 265 29.25 -4.48 14.62
C TYR A 265 29.87 -5.20 13.41
N GLN A 266 31.19 -5.18 13.23
CA GLN A 266 31.84 -5.77 12.06
C GLN A 266 31.48 -7.26 11.84
N PRO A 267 31.44 -8.14 12.87
CA PRO A 267 31.04 -9.53 12.67
C PRO A 267 29.62 -9.67 12.09
N VAL A 268 28.66 -8.92 12.64
CA VAL A 268 27.27 -8.89 12.15
C VAL A 268 27.22 -8.44 10.68
N LYS A 269 28.03 -7.44 10.31
CA LYS A 269 28.11 -6.95 8.92
C LYS A 269 28.64 -8.02 7.97
N GLU A 270 29.64 -8.81 8.37
CA GLU A 270 30.15 -9.91 7.54
C GLU A 270 29.12 -11.05 7.43
N GLU A 271 28.41 -11.39 8.51
CA GLU A 271 27.31 -12.37 8.45
C GLU A 271 26.20 -11.93 7.50
N ILE A 272 25.82 -10.65 7.51
CA ILE A 272 24.86 -10.10 6.54
C ILE A 272 25.39 -10.23 5.11
N LYS A 273 26.67 -9.93 4.89
CA LYS A 273 27.29 -10.05 3.56
C LYS A 273 27.27 -11.50 3.06
N GLN A 274 27.56 -12.46 3.94
CA GLN A 274 27.46 -13.88 3.64
C GLN A 274 26.01 -14.27 3.32
N TRP A 275 25.05 -13.86 4.16
CA TRP A 275 23.63 -14.13 3.92
C TRP A 275 23.16 -13.57 2.57
N LEU A 276 23.60 -12.36 2.21
CA LEU A 276 23.30 -11.77 0.91
C LEU A 276 23.86 -12.63 -0.23
N ALA A 277 25.10 -13.11 -0.12
CA ALA A 277 25.72 -13.97 -1.12
C ALA A 277 24.97 -15.30 -1.30
N GLU A 278 24.51 -15.91 -0.21
CA GLU A 278 23.76 -17.17 -0.22
C GLU A 278 22.34 -17.02 -0.78
N ASN A 279 21.74 -15.83 -0.68
CA ASN A 279 20.34 -15.60 -1.05
C ASN A 279 20.13 -14.84 -2.37
N ARG A 280 21.20 -14.52 -3.14
CA ARG A 280 21.11 -13.70 -4.38
C ARG A 280 20.15 -14.25 -5.43
N ILE A 281 20.04 -15.58 -5.55
CA ILE A 281 19.29 -16.25 -6.64
C ILE A 281 17.83 -16.48 -6.26
N THR A 282 17.39 -16.09 -5.05
CA THR A 282 16.03 -16.41 -4.57
C THR A 282 14.90 -15.79 -5.41
N ASN A 283 15.17 -14.72 -6.16
CA ASN A 283 14.20 -14.12 -7.08
C ASN A 283 14.87 -13.27 -8.17
N THR A 284 14.43 -13.41 -9.42
CA THR A 284 14.96 -12.58 -10.53
C THR A 284 14.46 -11.14 -10.36
N PRO A 285 15.36 -10.15 -10.32
CA PRO A 285 14.98 -8.75 -10.21
C PRO A 285 14.21 -8.31 -11.46
N LYS A 286 13.10 -7.59 -11.26
CA LYS A 286 12.35 -6.97 -12.35
C LYS A 286 13.07 -5.70 -12.78
N ARG A 287 14.07 -5.86 -13.66
CA ARG A 287 14.99 -4.79 -14.07
C ARG A 287 14.30 -3.69 -14.87
N LEU A 288 13.32 -4.05 -15.70
CA LEU A 288 12.59 -3.10 -16.54
C LEU A 288 11.17 -2.88 -15.98
N LYS A 289 10.71 -1.65 -16.09
CA LYS A 289 9.34 -1.21 -15.76
C LYS A 289 8.64 -0.80 -17.04
N VAL A 290 7.50 -1.43 -17.32
CA VAL A 290 6.70 -1.21 -18.51
C VAL A 290 5.34 -0.68 -18.08
N LEU A 291 4.96 0.50 -18.56
CA LEU A 291 3.61 1.03 -18.40
C LEU A 291 2.85 0.76 -19.70
N VAL A 292 1.69 0.10 -19.60
CA VAL A 292 0.77 -0.11 -20.71
C VAL A 292 -0.46 0.74 -20.47
N LEU A 293 -0.80 1.57 -21.46
CA LEU A 293 -1.96 2.45 -21.47
C LEU A 293 -2.88 2.02 -22.60
N ASP A 294 -4.01 1.41 -22.24
CA ASP A 294 -4.94 0.79 -23.17
C ASP A 294 -6.36 0.79 -22.61
N GLU A 295 -7.18 1.72 -23.10
CA GLU A 295 -8.59 1.85 -22.74
C GLU A 295 -9.45 0.67 -23.23
N THR A 296 -9.02 -0.03 -24.28
CA THR A 296 -9.76 -1.12 -24.91
C THR A 296 -9.49 -2.49 -24.27
N LEU A 297 -8.43 -2.58 -23.46
CA LEU A 297 -7.89 -3.81 -22.89
C LEU A 297 -7.46 -4.85 -23.94
N GLU A 298 -7.28 -4.47 -25.21
CA GLU A 298 -6.80 -5.35 -26.29
C GLU A 298 -5.43 -5.95 -25.96
N ILE A 299 -4.48 -5.12 -25.51
CA ILE A 299 -3.13 -5.57 -25.09
C ILE A 299 -3.24 -6.51 -23.90
N PHE A 300 -4.12 -6.18 -22.95
CA PHE A 300 -4.31 -6.99 -21.76
C PHE A 300 -4.94 -8.36 -22.08
N LYS A 301 -5.91 -8.40 -23.01
CA LYS A 301 -6.55 -9.63 -23.51
C LYS A 301 -5.55 -10.55 -24.18
N GLU A 302 -4.69 -10.01 -25.05
CA GLU A 302 -3.61 -10.79 -25.66
C GLU A 302 -2.65 -11.33 -24.58
N TYR A 303 -2.26 -10.47 -23.63
CA TYR A 303 -1.33 -10.81 -22.55
C TYR A 303 -1.88 -11.94 -21.67
N SER A 304 -3.17 -11.88 -21.33
CA SER A 304 -3.80 -12.84 -20.44
C SER A 304 -3.93 -14.24 -21.03
N GLN A 305 -3.94 -14.38 -22.36
CA GLN A 305 -3.99 -15.67 -23.04
C GLN A 305 -2.65 -16.40 -23.02
N ASN A 306 -1.54 -15.65 -23.00
CA ASN A 306 -0.20 -16.21 -22.96
C ASN A 306 0.71 -15.39 -22.03
N PRO A 307 0.46 -15.44 -20.70
CA PRO A 307 1.30 -14.76 -19.73
C PRO A 307 2.63 -15.50 -19.65
N LYS A 308 3.55 -15.22 -20.56
CA LYS A 308 4.93 -15.71 -20.49
C LYS A 308 5.60 -15.14 -19.24
N ASP A 309 6.56 -15.87 -18.68
CA ASP A 309 7.42 -15.33 -17.62
C ASP A 309 8.29 -14.20 -18.20
N PHE A 310 7.83 -12.96 -18.02
CA PHE A 310 8.58 -11.78 -18.42
C PHE A 310 9.51 -11.34 -17.29
N PRO A 311 10.81 -11.08 -17.54
CA PRO A 311 11.75 -10.60 -16.51
C PRO A 311 11.56 -9.12 -16.14
N PHE A 312 10.37 -8.56 -16.39
CA PHE A 312 10.05 -7.15 -16.21
C PHE A 312 8.70 -6.93 -15.52
N SER A 313 8.53 -5.75 -14.92
CA SER A 313 7.31 -5.34 -14.25
C SER A 313 6.39 -4.63 -15.22
N ILE A 314 5.23 -5.21 -15.53
CA ILE A 314 4.21 -4.58 -16.36
C ILE A 314 3.12 -3.98 -15.48
N ASN A 315 2.77 -2.72 -15.74
CA ASN A 315 1.68 -2.00 -15.12
C ASN A 315 0.64 -1.65 -16.19
N PHE A 316 -0.50 -2.33 -16.18
CA PHE A 316 -1.60 -2.08 -17.11
C PHE A 316 -2.55 -1.02 -16.54
N GLN A 317 -2.84 0.00 -17.35
CA GLN A 317 -3.73 1.09 -17.01
C GLN A 317 -4.67 1.34 -18.18
N THR A 318 -5.95 1.49 -17.89
CA THR A 318 -6.93 1.90 -18.90
C THR A 318 -6.85 3.41 -19.09
N LYS A 319 -6.72 4.17 -18.01
CA LYS A 319 -6.54 5.63 -18.04
C LYS A 319 -5.43 6.10 -17.12
N LEU A 320 -4.91 7.29 -17.37
CA LEU A 320 -4.06 8.02 -16.42
C LEU A 320 -4.93 8.81 -15.45
N THR A 321 -4.40 9.05 -14.25
CA THR A 321 -4.99 10.03 -13.33
C THR A 321 -4.70 11.46 -13.80
N LYS A 322 -5.46 12.45 -13.31
CA LYS A 322 -5.37 13.85 -13.78
C LYS A 322 -3.98 14.47 -13.72
N ASP A 323 -3.14 13.99 -12.82
CA ASP A 323 -1.77 14.43 -12.54
C ASP A 323 -0.70 13.57 -13.24
N PHE A 324 -1.10 12.65 -14.13
CA PHE A 324 -0.21 11.71 -14.81
C PHE A 324 0.67 10.93 -13.83
N PHE A 325 0.11 10.65 -12.64
CA PHE A 325 0.78 10.03 -11.51
C PHE A 325 1.58 8.80 -11.89
N GLN A 326 1.05 7.97 -12.80
CA GLN A 326 1.68 6.72 -13.20
C GLN A 326 2.98 6.99 -13.96
N VAL A 327 3.05 8.02 -14.79
CA VAL A 327 4.30 8.41 -15.46
C VAL A 327 5.32 8.91 -14.43
N ARG A 328 4.92 9.89 -13.60
CA ARG A 328 5.79 10.55 -12.61
C ARG A 328 6.34 9.60 -11.55
N ARG A 329 5.49 8.70 -11.06
CA ARG A 329 5.78 7.86 -9.91
C ARG A 329 6.27 6.48 -10.27
N PHE A 330 5.66 5.81 -11.24
CA PHE A 330 6.14 4.48 -11.62
C PHE A 330 7.49 4.57 -12.34
N ARG A 331 7.79 5.73 -12.97
CA ARG A 331 8.99 5.98 -13.77
C ARG A 331 9.26 4.82 -14.74
N PRO A 332 8.28 4.46 -15.60
CA PRO A 332 8.46 3.37 -16.54
C PRO A 332 9.65 3.63 -17.45
N HIS A 333 10.38 2.59 -17.80
CA HIS A 333 11.46 2.62 -18.78
C HIS A 333 10.92 2.51 -20.22
N LEU A 334 9.78 1.81 -20.36
CA LEU A 334 9.03 1.65 -21.60
C LEU A 334 7.57 2.02 -21.34
N ILE A 335 7.02 2.93 -22.14
CA ILE A 335 5.60 3.27 -22.15
C ILE A 335 5.00 2.77 -23.46
N ILE A 336 3.98 1.93 -23.33
CA ILE A 336 3.20 1.43 -24.45
C ILE A 336 1.86 2.14 -24.40
N TYR A 337 1.51 2.81 -25.48
CA TYR A 337 0.27 3.56 -25.60
C TYR A 337 -0.54 3.00 -26.76
N HIS A 338 -1.73 2.49 -26.48
CA HIS A 338 -2.73 2.17 -27.48
C HIS A 338 -3.42 3.48 -27.88
N MET A 339 -3.27 3.88 -29.14
CA MET A 339 -3.82 5.15 -29.63
C MET A 339 -5.35 5.08 -29.64
N GLY A 340 -5.98 5.84 -28.75
CA GLY A 340 -7.40 6.10 -28.75
C GLY A 340 -7.79 7.25 -29.70
N GLU A 341 -8.97 7.82 -29.50
CA GLU A 341 -9.41 8.99 -30.28
C GLU A 341 -8.69 10.29 -29.88
N ASP A 342 -8.21 10.38 -28.63
CA ASP A 342 -7.65 11.59 -28.05
C ASP A 342 -6.11 11.63 -28.10
N PHE A 343 -5.57 12.34 -29.09
CA PHE A 343 -4.12 12.57 -29.23
C PHE A 343 -3.52 13.47 -28.13
N GLU A 344 -4.33 14.24 -27.41
CA GLU A 344 -3.84 15.14 -26.36
C GLU A 344 -3.30 14.38 -25.14
N VAL A 345 -3.79 13.16 -24.88
CA VAL A 345 -3.23 12.30 -23.82
C VAL A 345 -1.77 11.98 -24.11
N LEU A 346 -1.45 11.62 -25.36
CA LEU A 346 -0.07 11.30 -25.76
C LEU A 346 0.85 12.52 -25.66
N LYS A 347 0.39 13.70 -26.09
CA LYS A 347 1.17 14.95 -25.94
C LYS A 347 1.46 15.24 -24.47
N LYS A 348 0.46 15.14 -23.60
CA LYS A 348 0.64 15.36 -22.16
C LYS A 348 1.59 14.35 -21.52
N ILE A 349 1.56 13.07 -21.93
CA ILE A 349 2.57 12.09 -21.48
C ILE A 349 3.99 12.59 -21.82
N VAL A 350 4.20 13.10 -23.03
CA VAL A 350 5.50 13.62 -23.47
C VAL A 350 5.89 14.90 -22.72
N GLU A 351 4.95 15.82 -22.49
CA GLU A 351 5.18 17.02 -21.68
C GLU A 351 5.62 16.64 -20.26
N GLU A 352 4.94 15.69 -19.65
CA GLU A 352 5.27 15.18 -18.32
C GLU A 352 6.64 14.53 -18.27
N ILE A 353 7.03 13.77 -19.30
CA ILE A 353 8.38 13.22 -19.40
C ILE A 353 9.43 14.33 -19.42
N LYS A 354 9.23 15.36 -20.25
CA LYS A 354 10.20 16.46 -20.44
C LYS A 354 10.42 17.31 -19.20
N VAL A 355 9.42 17.40 -18.31
CA VAL A 355 9.53 18.11 -17.03
C VAL A 355 10.41 17.36 -16.03
N LEU A 356 10.56 16.04 -16.20
CA LEU A 356 11.25 15.21 -15.24
C LEU A 356 12.75 15.09 -15.57
N GLU A 357 13.60 15.66 -14.72
CA GLU A 357 15.04 15.64 -14.91
C GLU A 357 15.61 14.20 -14.98
N GLY A 358 16.53 13.97 -15.92
CA GLY A 358 17.21 12.68 -16.10
C GLY A 358 16.32 11.52 -16.58
N TYR A 359 15.08 11.81 -17.02
CA TYR A 359 14.10 10.79 -17.40
C TYR A 359 13.81 10.80 -18.90
N ASN A 360 14.13 9.69 -19.57
CA ASN A 360 14.00 9.56 -21.02
C ASN A 360 13.54 8.13 -21.38
N PRO A 361 12.27 7.78 -21.12
CA PRO A 361 11.72 6.47 -21.44
C PRO A 361 11.52 6.29 -22.95
N SER A 362 11.53 5.04 -23.41
CA SER A 362 11.09 4.72 -24.77
C SER A 362 9.57 4.64 -24.83
N LEU A 363 8.96 5.20 -25.87
CA LEU A 363 7.52 5.18 -26.13
C LEU A 363 7.21 4.35 -27.38
N LEU A 364 6.25 3.44 -27.26
CA LEU A 364 5.70 2.67 -28.38
C LEU A 364 4.21 2.95 -28.49
N VAL A 365 3.79 3.49 -29.62
CA VAL A 365 2.39 3.85 -29.90
C VAL A 365 1.81 2.87 -30.92
N PHE A 366 0.80 2.10 -30.52
CA PHE A 366 0.04 1.21 -31.41
C PHE A 366 -1.16 1.94 -32.01
N ASN A 367 -1.68 1.43 -33.13
CA ASN A 367 -2.84 1.98 -33.84
C ASN A 367 -2.68 3.44 -34.28
N TYR A 368 -1.46 3.89 -34.55
CA TYR A 368 -1.20 5.23 -35.09
C TYR A 368 -1.22 5.21 -36.62
N LYS A 369 -1.94 6.14 -37.24
CA LYS A 369 -2.19 6.13 -38.71
C LYS A 369 -0.92 6.41 -39.53
N ASP A 370 -0.05 7.28 -39.03
CA ASP A 370 1.16 7.70 -39.74
C ASP A 370 2.39 6.88 -39.31
N ASN A 371 3.58 7.26 -39.80
CA ASN A 371 4.83 6.59 -39.45
C ASN A 371 5.52 7.26 -38.25
N SER A 372 6.56 6.61 -37.71
CA SER A 372 7.33 7.10 -36.57
C SER A 372 7.98 8.47 -36.78
N ALA A 373 8.33 8.85 -38.02
CA ALA A 373 8.96 10.13 -38.30
C ALA A 373 7.96 11.28 -38.16
N GLU A 374 6.74 11.11 -38.68
CA GLU A 374 5.66 12.09 -38.52
C GLU A 374 5.24 12.19 -37.06
N LEU A 375 5.15 11.06 -36.34
CA LEU A 375 4.83 11.05 -34.92
C LEU A 375 5.85 11.87 -34.11
N ARG A 376 7.16 11.63 -34.32
CA ARG A 376 8.24 12.39 -33.66
C ARG A 376 8.12 13.88 -33.88
N LYS A 377 7.83 14.29 -35.11
CA LYS A 377 7.65 15.69 -35.47
C LYS A 377 6.42 16.29 -34.75
N ASN A 378 5.31 15.55 -34.68
CA ASN A 378 4.08 16.02 -34.07
C ASN A 378 4.14 16.15 -32.55
N VAL A 379 4.84 15.24 -31.86
CA VAL A 379 4.98 15.27 -30.39
C VAL A 379 6.27 15.93 -29.89
N GLY A 380 7.26 16.10 -30.79
CA GLY A 380 8.59 16.63 -30.47
C GLY A 380 9.35 15.76 -29.46
N TYR A 381 9.38 14.44 -29.65
CA TYR A 381 10.05 13.49 -28.77
C TYR A 381 10.75 12.40 -29.56
N GLU A 382 12.07 12.27 -29.41
CA GLU A 382 12.87 11.39 -30.26
C GLU A 382 12.67 9.89 -29.98
N GLN A 383 12.55 9.52 -28.69
CA GLN A 383 12.43 8.13 -28.28
C GLN A 383 11.00 7.58 -28.40
N ILE A 384 10.29 7.93 -29.48
CA ILE A 384 8.96 7.40 -29.80
C ILE A 384 8.97 6.62 -31.11
N MET A 385 8.18 5.55 -31.14
CA MET A 385 7.94 4.73 -32.32
C MET A 385 6.45 4.48 -32.50
N ALA A 386 6.00 4.47 -33.75
CA ALA A 386 4.64 4.15 -34.13
C ALA A 386 4.56 2.74 -34.74
N SER A 387 3.49 2.02 -34.41
CA SER A 387 3.02 0.84 -35.12
C SER A 387 1.64 1.13 -35.70
N LYS A 388 1.46 0.80 -36.98
CA LYS A 388 0.17 0.90 -37.68
C LYS A 388 -0.72 -0.31 -37.42
N GLU A 389 -0.11 -1.44 -37.07
CA GLU A 389 -0.81 -2.69 -36.84
C GLU A 389 -1.39 -2.74 -35.42
N SER A 390 -2.39 -3.61 -35.26
CA SER A 390 -2.92 -4.00 -33.96
C SER A 390 -1.80 -4.54 -33.06
N VAL A 391 -2.11 -4.66 -31.77
CA VAL A 391 -1.15 -4.99 -30.73
C VAL A 391 -0.39 -6.28 -31.06
N GLN A 392 0.93 -6.28 -30.80
CA GLN A 392 1.78 -7.47 -30.87
C GLN A 392 2.63 -7.59 -29.61
N LEU A 393 2.32 -8.55 -28.72
CA LEU A 393 3.11 -8.78 -27.51
C LEU A 393 4.57 -9.12 -27.79
N GLU A 394 4.85 -9.81 -28.90
CA GLU A 394 6.22 -10.15 -29.28
C GLU A 394 7.07 -8.91 -29.59
N LEU A 395 6.47 -7.83 -30.12
CA LEU A 395 7.16 -6.57 -30.32
C LEU A 395 7.50 -5.91 -28.98
N ILE A 396 6.52 -5.87 -28.07
CA ILE A 396 6.69 -5.36 -26.70
C ILE A 396 7.83 -6.11 -26.00
N LYS A 397 7.83 -7.44 -26.11
CA LYS A 397 8.85 -8.33 -25.53
C LYS A 397 10.23 -8.03 -26.08
N LYS A 398 10.39 -8.01 -27.41
CA LYS A 398 11.67 -7.73 -28.06
C LYS A 398 12.21 -6.36 -27.65
N MET A 399 11.36 -5.34 -27.59
CA MET A 399 11.77 -4.02 -27.14
C MET A 399 12.21 -4.01 -25.67
N ALA A 400 11.44 -4.67 -24.80
CA ALA A 400 11.79 -4.81 -23.40
C ALA A 400 13.13 -5.53 -23.20
N GLU A 401 13.42 -6.59 -23.98
CA GLU A 401 14.69 -7.32 -23.96
C GLU A 401 15.87 -6.46 -24.47
N VAL A 402 15.67 -5.73 -25.57
CA VAL A 402 16.70 -4.81 -26.11
C VAL A 402 16.99 -3.68 -25.13
N LEU A 403 15.98 -3.11 -24.50
CA LEU A 403 16.18 -2.10 -23.46
C LEU A 403 16.89 -2.72 -22.26
N GLY A 404 16.39 -3.84 -21.73
CA GLY A 404 16.95 -4.50 -20.56
C GLY A 404 18.40 -4.97 -20.71
N SER A 405 18.86 -5.23 -21.93
CA SER A 405 20.26 -5.59 -22.23
C SER A 405 21.18 -4.39 -22.42
N LYS A 406 20.65 -3.23 -22.84
CA LYS A 406 21.42 -2.01 -23.08
C LYS A 406 21.45 -1.04 -21.90
N GLY A 407 20.43 -1.06 -21.06
CA GLY A 407 20.32 -0.16 -19.92
C GLY A 407 20.88 -0.77 -18.64
N ASP A 408 21.64 0.03 -17.89
CA ASP A 408 22.04 -0.27 -16.52
C ASP A 408 20.87 -0.03 -15.55
N PHE A 409 19.75 -0.72 -15.81
CA PHE A 409 18.51 -0.53 -15.07
C PHE A 409 18.60 -1.27 -13.74
N THR A 410 18.82 -0.51 -12.67
CA THR A 410 19.05 -0.95 -11.27
C THR A 410 20.20 -1.93 -11.11
N SER A 411 21.32 -1.50 -10.50
CA SER A 411 22.34 -2.43 -10.00
C SER A 411 21.69 -3.42 -9.03
N THR A 412 21.72 -4.70 -9.42
CA THR A 412 21.21 -5.84 -8.63
C THR A 412 22.30 -6.47 -7.78
N ASP A 413 23.53 -6.00 -7.94
CA ASP A 413 24.69 -6.52 -7.24
C ASP A 413 24.53 -6.24 -5.74
N ASP A 414 24.81 -7.25 -4.93
CA ASP A 414 24.72 -7.21 -3.46
C ASP A 414 23.31 -6.95 -2.89
N LYS A 415 22.24 -7.23 -3.66
CA LYS A 415 20.84 -7.14 -3.21
C LYS A 415 20.13 -8.49 -3.25
N VAL A 416 19.22 -8.70 -2.30
CA VAL A 416 18.32 -9.85 -2.25
C VAL A 416 16.88 -9.37 -2.33
N PHE A 417 16.17 -9.80 -3.37
CA PHE A 417 14.77 -9.46 -3.61
C PHE A 417 13.86 -10.55 -3.04
N LEU A 418 13.02 -10.19 -2.07
CA LEU A 418 12.12 -11.16 -1.45
C LEU A 418 10.88 -11.35 -2.32
N LYS A 419 10.44 -12.60 -2.48
CA LYS A 419 9.15 -12.90 -3.13
C LYS A 419 8.03 -12.22 -2.37
N THR A 420 7.03 -11.74 -3.10
CA THR A 420 5.89 -11.02 -2.52
C THR A 420 5.04 -11.83 -1.55
N THR A 421 5.09 -13.15 -1.68
CA THR A 421 4.40 -14.13 -0.84
C THR A 421 5.21 -14.53 0.39
N ASN A 422 6.49 -14.15 0.48
CA ASN A 422 7.32 -14.47 1.63
C ASN A 422 6.92 -13.59 2.82
N PRO A 423 6.53 -14.12 3.99
CA PRO A 423 6.18 -13.32 5.16
C PRO A 423 7.29 -12.36 5.60
N ARG A 424 8.56 -12.71 5.38
CA ARG A 424 9.71 -11.82 5.67
C ARG A 424 9.78 -10.59 4.77
N SER A 425 9.02 -10.54 3.67
CA SER A 425 8.92 -9.34 2.83
C SER A 425 8.02 -8.25 3.42
N VAL A 426 7.59 -8.41 4.67
CA VAL A 426 6.74 -7.48 5.40
C VAL A 426 7.36 -7.21 6.77
N ALA A 427 7.40 -5.95 7.15
CA ALA A 427 7.72 -5.49 8.49
C ALA A 427 6.59 -4.57 8.98
N THR A 428 6.57 -4.30 10.28
CA THR A 428 5.58 -3.40 10.89
C THR A 428 6.22 -2.46 11.90
N ILE A 429 5.67 -1.24 11.99
CA ILE A 429 5.97 -0.28 13.05
C ILE A 429 4.72 -0.16 13.92
N LEU A 430 4.88 -0.33 15.23
CA LEU A 430 3.80 -0.14 16.20
C LEU A 430 3.64 1.35 16.53
N HIS A 431 2.41 1.83 16.47
CA HIS A 431 2.01 3.18 16.87
C HIS A 431 0.95 3.10 17.95
N SER A 432 0.81 4.18 18.70
CA SER A 432 -0.28 4.39 19.65
C SER A 432 -1.17 5.55 19.23
N GLY A 433 -2.37 5.58 19.79
CA GLY A 433 -3.30 6.69 19.66
C GLY A 433 -4.29 6.71 20.81
N GLU A 434 -5.37 7.43 20.61
CA GLU A 434 -6.48 7.56 21.56
C GLU A 434 -7.80 7.32 20.85
N ILE A 435 -8.65 6.45 21.42
CA ILE A 435 -10.01 6.22 20.91
C ILE A 435 -10.90 7.35 21.44
N ILE A 436 -11.46 8.13 20.53
CA ILE A 436 -12.41 9.18 20.86
C ILE A 436 -13.81 8.58 20.97
N LYS A 437 -14.20 7.82 19.94
CA LYS A 437 -15.51 7.19 19.82
C LYS A 437 -15.37 5.91 19.03
N PHE A 438 -16.12 4.87 19.37
CA PHE A 438 -16.15 3.64 18.58
C PHE A 438 -17.48 2.91 18.72
N ASN A 439 -17.80 2.11 17.73
CA ASN A 439 -18.93 1.18 17.76
C ASN A 439 -18.52 -0.15 17.08
N GLN A 440 -19.47 -1.01 16.73
CA GLN A 440 -19.16 -2.32 16.11
C GLN A 440 -18.63 -2.21 14.67
N SER A 441 -18.88 -1.10 14.00
CA SER A 441 -18.63 -0.87 12.58
C SER A 441 -17.47 0.11 12.36
N GLU A 442 -17.34 1.13 13.20
CA GLU A 442 -16.47 2.27 12.98
C GLU A 442 -15.76 2.74 14.26
N MET A 443 -14.64 3.43 14.08
CA MET A 443 -13.96 4.14 15.14
C MET A 443 -13.45 5.52 14.71
N LEU A 444 -13.50 6.46 15.63
CA LEU A 444 -12.84 7.75 15.58
C LEU A 444 -11.66 7.72 16.56
N PHE A 445 -10.47 8.05 16.09
CA PHE A 445 -9.26 8.02 16.90
C PHE A 445 -8.30 9.15 16.57
N ALA A 446 -7.56 9.61 17.58
CA ALA A 446 -6.51 10.59 17.43
C ALA A 446 -5.12 9.92 17.39
N THR A 447 -4.23 10.40 16.52
CA THR A 447 -2.82 9.98 16.51
C THR A 447 -1.93 11.03 15.84
N HIS A 448 -0.65 11.06 16.23
CA HIS A 448 0.36 11.90 15.60
C HIS A 448 0.87 11.33 14.26
N LEU A 449 0.53 10.08 13.94
CA LEU A 449 0.87 9.51 12.63
C LEU A 449 0.02 10.19 11.55
N ASP A 450 0.68 10.77 10.55
CA ASP A 450 0.00 11.24 9.34
C ASP A 450 -0.45 10.03 8.51
N ILE A 451 -1.73 9.69 8.60
CA ILE A 451 -2.35 8.56 7.89
C ILE A 451 -3.09 9.06 6.66
N PRO A 452 -2.64 8.71 5.45
CA PRO A 452 -3.37 9.10 4.26
C PRO A 452 -4.71 8.34 4.15
N MET A 453 -5.74 9.00 3.64
CA MET A 453 -7.07 8.41 3.45
C MET A 453 -7.01 7.07 2.70
N TRP A 454 -7.90 6.14 3.04
CA TRP A 454 -7.99 4.81 2.44
C TRP A 454 -6.82 3.88 2.75
N THR A 455 -6.04 4.20 3.78
CA THR A 455 -4.98 3.33 4.29
C THR A 455 -5.56 2.31 5.26
N THR A 456 -5.21 1.04 5.07
CA THR A 456 -5.54 -0.04 6.01
C THR A 456 -4.38 -0.29 6.96
N LEU A 457 -4.67 -0.36 8.25
CA LEU A 457 -3.74 -0.63 9.35
C LEU A 457 -4.17 -1.87 10.11
N ILE A 458 -3.25 -2.51 10.83
CA ILE A 458 -3.56 -3.68 11.68
C ILE A 458 -3.78 -3.17 13.10
N LEU A 459 -4.98 -3.34 13.63
CA LEU A 459 -5.30 -3.04 15.02
C LEU A 459 -4.82 -4.18 15.92
N GLU A 460 -4.01 -3.86 16.92
CA GLU A 460 -3.48 -4.83 17.88
C GLU A 460 -4.21 -4.79 19.22
N ALA A 461 -4.63 -3.59 19.61
CA ALA A 461 -5.42 -3.35 20.80
C ALA A 461 -6.33 -2.14 20.55
N PRO A 462 -7.55 -2.11 21.10
CA PRO A 462 -8.07 -2.97 22.18
C PRO A 462 -8.48 -4.39 21.75
N LEU A 463 -8.66 -4.61 20.45
CA LEU A 463 -8.95 -5.91 19.86
C LEU A 463 -8.12 -6.10 18.58
N LYS A 464 -7.98 -7.35 18.16
CA LYS A 464 -7.32 -7.66 16.88
C LYS A 464 -8.29 -7.47 15.73
N ALA A 465 -7.98 -6.55 14.83
CA ALA A 465 -8.78 -6.26 13.65
C ALA A 465 -7.94 -5.60 12.57
N LEU A 466 -8.57 -5.29 11.43
CA LEU A 466 -8.09 -4.31 10.49
C LEU A 466 -8.92 -3.03 10.64
N ILE A 467 -8.28 -1.89 10.41
CA ILE A 467 -8.98 -0.61 10.33
C ILE A 467 -8.63 0.07 9.01
N THR A 468 -9.63 0.59 8.32
CA THR A 468 -9.44 1.30 7.06
C THR A 468 -9.89 2.74 7.21
N VAL A 469 -8.94 3.67 7.11
CA VAL A 469 -9.21 5.10 7.29
C VAL A 469 -10.06 5.63 6.13
N ILE A 470 -11.13 6.34 6.46
CA ILE A 470 -12.06 6.96 5.52
C ILE A 470 -12.23 8.46 5.86
N PRO A 471 -12.72 9.29 4.94
CA PRO A 471 -13.03 10.68 5.23
C PRO A 471 -13.98 10.83 6.44
N THR A 472 -13.64 11.76 7.34
CA THR A 472 -14.53 12.16 8.42
C THR A 472 -15.65 13.06 7.88
N THR A 473 -16.87 12.85 8.34
CA THR A 473 -18.01 13.75 8.14
C THR A 473 -18.11 14.80 9.25
N GLU A 474 -17.43 14.57 10.37
CA GLU A 474 -17.46 15.41 11.57
C GLU A 474 -16.25 16.35 11.62
N LYS A 475 -16.47 17.60 12.03
CA LYS A 475 -15.41 18.54 12.39
C LYS A 475 -15.07 18.37 13.87
N ILE A 476 -13.93 17.76 14.16
CA ILE A 476 -13.49 17.50 15.52
C ILE A 476 -12.37 18.48 15.85
N GLY A 477 -12.58 19.35 16.83
CA GLY A 477 -11.57 20.25 17.34
C GLY A 477 -10.58 19.48 18.21
N SER A 478 -9.38 19.20 17.68
CA SER A 478 -8.32 18.52 18.41
C SER A 478 -6.96 19.10 18.04
N SER A 479 -6.03 19.12 18.99
CA SER A 479 -4.62 19.47 18.76
C SER A 479 -3.87 18.38 17.99
N VAL A 480 -4.43 17.17 17.95
CA VAL A 480 -3.90 16.00 17.24
C VAL A 480 -4.86 15.60 16.11
N PRO A 481 -4.36 15.25 14.91
CA PRO A 481 -5.22 14.78 13.83
C PRO A 481 -6.13 13.62 14.25
N VAL A 482 -7.41 13.73 13.88
CA VAL A 482 -8.45 12.74 14.15
C VAL A 482 -8.85 12.05 12.87
N TYR A 483 -8.97 10.72 12.94
CA TYR A 483 -9.29 9.85 11.81
C TYR A 483 -10.54 9.04 12.10
N ARG A 484 -11.41 8.92 11.09
CA ARG A 484 -12.50 7.95 11.03
C ARG A 484 -12.00 6.69 10.33
N ALA A 485 -12.29 5.53 10.87
CA ALA A 485 -11.94 4.27 10.24
C ALA A 485 -13.04 3.20 10.37
N LEU A 486 -13.16 2.40 9.32
CA LEU A 486 -14.00 1.23 9.25
C LEU A 486 -13.30 0.03 9.90
N ILE A 487 -13.94 -0.60 10.87
CA ILE A 487 -13.45 -1.81 11.55
C ILE A 487 -13.81 -3.03 10.69
N ASN A 488 -12.81 -3.76 10.24
CA ASN A 488 -13.00 -4.97 9.42
C ASN A 488 -12.01 -6.06 9.83
N GLY A 489 -12.04 -7.21 9.16
CA GLY A 489 -11.17 -8.34 9.48
C GLY A 489 -11.41 -8.95 10.86
N VAL A 490 -12.61 -8.78 11.41
CA VAL A 490 -13.05 -9.40 12.66
C VAL A 490 -13.73 -10.73 12.36
N GLY A 491 -13.42 -11.77 13.14
CA GLY A 491 -14.17 -13.02 13.16
C GLY A 491 -15.19 -13.01 14.29
N GLU A 492 -15.97 -14.09 14.43
CA GLU A 492 -17.06 -14.18 15.41
C GLU A 492 -16.60 -13.92 16.86
N LEU A 493 -15.39 -14.38 17.21
CA LEU A 493 -14.81 -14.13 18.54
C LEU A 493 -14.51 -12.65 18.77
N GLN A 494 -13.95 -11.97 17.75
CA GLN A 494 -13.60 -10.56 17.83
C GLN A 494 -14.83 -9.66 17.78
N GLU A 495 -15.86 -10.04 17.02
CA GLU A 495 -17.16 -9.34 17.00
C GLU A 495 -17.83 -9.37 18.38
N ASN A 496 -17.84 -10.53 19.04
CA ASN A 496 -18.35 -10.66 20.41
C ASN A 496 -17.55 -9.81 21.41
N GLU A 497 -16.21 -9.78 21.28
CA GLU A 497 -15.38 -8.92 22.13
C GLU A 497 -15.63 -7.44 21.87
N LEU A 498 -15.81 -7.03 20.60
CA LEU A 498 -16.15 -5.66 20.24
C LEU A 498 -17.50 -5.25 20.84
N ARG A 499 -18.53 -6.11 20.77
CA ARG A 499 -19.83 -5.91 21.45
C ARG A 499 -19.65 -5.71 22.95
N ARG A 500 -18.82 -6.53 23.58
CA ARG A 500 -18.51 -6.42 25.02
C ARG A 500 -17.81 -5.11 25.37
N LEU A 501 -16.84 -4.69 24.57
CA LEU A 501 -16.11 -3.43 24.76
C LEU A 501 -17.03 -2.21 24.62
N VAL A 502 -17.90 -2.20 23.60
CA VAL A 502 -18.90 -1.14 23.42
C VAL A 502 -19.80 -1.05 24.66
N ASN A 503 -20.39 -2.17 25.09
CA ASN A 503 -21.29 -2.17 26.25
C ASN A 503 -20.58 -1.71 27.54
N LYS A 504 -19.36 -2.20 27.78
CA LYS A 504 -18.57 -1.81 28.95
C LYS A 504 -18.32 -0.30 28.99
N SER A 505 -18.00 0.31 27.85
CA SER A 505 -17.74 1.75 27.78
C SER A 505 -18.99 2.64 27.99
N LEU A 506 -20.19 2.05 27.92
CA LEU A 506 -21.44 2.74 28.27
C LEU A 506 -21.74 2.67 29.77
N GLU A 507 -21.18 1.66 30.47
CA GLU A 507 -21.36 1.43 31.90
C GLU A 507 -20.36 2.23 32.76
N GLU A 508 -19.20 2.61 32.20
CA GLU A 508 -18.22 3.46 32.90
C GLU A 508 -18.80 4.90 33.04
N PRO A 509 -18.93 5.44 34.28
CA PRO A 509 -19.52 6.76 34.48
C PRO A 509 -18.70 7.81 33.73
N LYS A 510 -19.37 8.67 32.96
CA LYS A 510 -18.74 9.87 32.40
C LYS A 510 -18.23 10.70 33.57
N ASP A 511 -16.92 10.84 33.69
CA ASP A 511 -16.33 11.72 34.70
C ASP A 511 -16.99 13.10 34.59
N VAL A 512 -17.50 13.57 35.73
CA VAL A 512 -18.20 14.85 35.89
C VAL A 512 -17.28 15.95 35.37
N GLU A 513 -17.68 16.64 34.30
CA GLU A 513 -17.05 17.91 33.92
C GLU A 513 -17.21 18.88 35.09
N ASP A 514 -16.10 19.48 35.52
CA ASP A 514 -16.05 20.53 36.55
C ASP A 514 -16.89 21.75 36.10
N GLU A 515 -18.21 21.69 36.29
CA GLU A 515 -19.06 22.86 36.44
C GLU A 515 -18.96 23.34 37.88
N ASP A 516 -17.97 24.16 38.18
CA ASP A 516 -18.07 25.18 39.23
C ASP A 516 -17.17 26.36 38.85
N GLY A 517 -17.66 27.09 37.85
CA GLY A 517 -17.16 28.39 37.47
C GLY A 517 -18.33 29.28 37.07
N GLU A 518 -19.12 29.75 38.03
CA GLU A 518 -19.81 31.04 37.88
C GLU A 518 -20.20 31.67 39.23
N ASP A 519 -19.81 32.95 39.34
CA ASP A 519 -20.06 33.89 40.43
C ASP A 519 -21.55 34.09 40.75
N SER A 520 -21.85 34.35 42.03
CA SER A 520 -22.86 35.38 42.35
C SER A 520 -22.54 36.13 43.64
N ASN A 521 -22.05 37.36 43.46
CA ASN A 521 -22.26 38.46 44.38
C ASN A 521 -23.76 38.76 44.50
N SER A 522 -24.31 38.85 45.71
CA SER A 522 -25.08 40.01 46.20
C SER A 522 -25.63 39.80 47.62
N SER A 523 -25.38 40.79 48.48
CA SER A 523 -25.89 40.97 49.85
C SER A 523 -27.43 41.14 49.91
N PRO A 524 -28.08 41.13 51.09
CA PRO A 524 -27.85 42.08 52.19
C PRO A 524 -27.17 41.49 53.43
#